data_AF-A0A8S1U4L1-F1
#
_entry.id   AF-A0A8S1U4L1-F1
#
_cell.length_a   1.000
_cell.length_b   1.000
_cell.length_c   1.000
_cell.angle_alpha   90.00
_cell.angle_beta   90.00
_cell.angle_gamma   90.00
#
_symmetry.space_group_name_H-M   'P 1'
#
loop_
_entity.id
_entity.type
_entity.pdbx_description
1 polymer ?
#
loop_
_entity_poly.entity_id
_entity_poly.type
_entity_poly.pdbx_seq_one_letter_code
_entity_poly.pdbx_strand_id
1 'polypeptide(L)'
;MGIIQPKLNNFFYLQIKYHLQNFESYTIKLSEILQDQDLNPQYKEDLIKLFKLLQMQYKEELEIDRYEFSIIIILFTKITLEHKLEQIFCLITQTGILNFQEFFWLTQSFVRATCKVNLLSIPIFDQILKITQKMYQQMRKDIDENLMLIEVIDYIKSNSEISQFILQFYKIQTYENAIRQQEMQLQSYIKLFVQSIGLTRKYVNVDQLTKNWNMGNLDKQHQQYLISLMLKQKQNKQKQTNFIKLSQFLHVISNYLAYIVNDIENTNSLSIDFITYLVYAQEEIIITADRFEKIKTTLCKERQFITLHMWMDYQCIQECNKFESQIRSLIRFQLTYLKNQQAGQKK
;
A
#
# COMPACT_ATOMS: atom_id res chain seq x y z
N MET A 1 -11.75 5.91 -17.12
CA MET A 1 -10.43 5.59 -17.71
C MET A 1 -9.65 4.79 -16.69
N GLY A 2 -9.44 3.49 -16.93
CA GLY A 2 -8.62 2.64 -16.06
C GLY A 2 -7.16 3.08 -16.16
N ILE A 3 -6.50 3.25 -15.02
CA ILE A 3 -5.07 3.59 -15.01
C ILE A 3 -4.31 2.29 -15.14
N ILE A 4 -3.51 2.17 -16.20
CA ILE A 4 -2.65 1.01 -16.44
C ILE A 4 -1.55 1.05 -15.38
N GLN A 5 -1.57 0.13 -14.42
CA GLN A 5 -0.41 -0.13 -13.57
C GLN A 5 0.64 -0.88 -14.40
N PRO A 6 1.80 -0.27 -14.71
CA PRO A 6 2.88 -0.98 -15.39
C PRO A 6 3.42 -2.11 -14.49
N LYS A 7 3.77 -3.26 -15.07
CA LYS A 7 4.26 -4.43 -14.32
C LYS A 7 5.76 -4.32 -14.08
N LEU A 8 6.15 -3.46 -13.14
CA LEU A 8 7.55 -3.12 -12.90
C LEU A 8 8.13 -3.95 -11.75
N ASN A 9 9.16 -4.77 -12.03
CA ASN A 9 9.88 -5.57 -11.03
C ASN A 9 11.26 -4.95 -10.67
N ASN A 10 11.99 -5.54 -9.72
CA ASN A 10 13.29 -5.00 -9.28
C ASN A 10 14.37 -5.02 -10.38
N PHE A 11 14.28 -5.97 -11.31
CA PHE A 11 15.19 -6.05 -12.45
C PHE A 11 15.00 -4.85 -13.40
N PHE A 12 13.75 -4.44 -13.60
CA PHE A 12 13.39 -3.25 -14.36
C PHE A 12 13.96 -1.96 -13.76
N TYR A 13 14.01 -1.83 -12.42
CA TYR A 13 14.67 -0.68 -11.78
C TYR A 13 16.19 -0.66 -11.99
N LEU A 14 16.87 -1.81 -11.95
CA LEU A 14 18.32 -1.87 -12.19
C LEU A 14 18.68 -1.48 -13.63
N GLN A 15 17.87 -1.91 -14.60
CA GLN A 15 18.02 -1.49 -15.99
C GLN A 15 17.77 0.02 -16.13
N ILE A 16 16.69 0.53 -15.52
CA ILE A 16 16.37 1.96 -15.62
C ILE A 16 17.34 2.85 -14.86
N LYS A 17 17.88 2.42 -13.71
CA LYS A 17 18.97 3.12 -13.03
C LYS A 17 20.20 3.21 -13.94
N TYR A 18 20.55 2.13 -14.63
CA TYR A 18 21.65 2.11 -15.60
C TYR A 18 21.39 3.07 -16.77
N HIS A 19 20.20 3.09 -17.34
CA HIS A 19 19.87 3.96 -18.47
C HIS A 19 19.66 5.43 -18.06
N LEU A 20 19.07 5.71 -16.89
CA LEU A 20 18.86 7.06 -16.36
C LEU A 20 20.14 7.78 -15.94
N GLN A 21 21.13 7.02 -15.46
CA GLN A 21 22.46 7.56 -15.15
C GLN A 21 23.25 7.93 -16.43
N ASN A 22 22.86 7.40 -17.58
CA ASN A 22 23.50 7.65 -18.88
C ASN A 22 22.82 8.75 -19.71
N PHE A 23 21.67 9.29 -19.29
CA PHE A 23 21.07 10.45 -19.95
C PHE A 23 21.78 11.73 -19.52
N GLU A 24 22.47 12.37 -20.46
CA GLU A 24 23.17 13.65 -20.25
C GLU A 24 22.19 14.82 -20.02
N SER A 25 20.94 14.70 -20.44
CA SER A 25 19.91 15.73 -20.33
C SER A 25 19.11 15.66 -19.03
N TYR A 26 18.67 16.84 -18.55
CA TYR A 26 17.75 16.98 -17.41
C TYR A 26 16.30 16.57 -17.76
N THR A 27 16.01 16.39 -19.04
CA THR A 27 14.73 15.96 -19.56
C THR A 27 14.86 14.64 -20.32
N ILE A 28 13.77 13.89 -20.35
CA ILE A 28 13.62 12.64 -21.09
C ILE A 28 12.66 12.87 -22.25
N LYS A 29 13.02 12.37 -23.43
CA LYS A 29 12.17 12.37 -24.62
C LYS A 29 11.57 11.00 -24.88
N LEU A 30 10.36 10.96 -25.44
CA LEU A 30 9.76 9.69 -25.87
C LEU A 30 10.64 8.97 -26.91
N SER A 31 11.33 9.72 -27.77
CA SER A 31 12.26 9.17 -28.77
C SER A 31 13.40 8.39 -28.12
N GLU A 32 13.89 8.81 -26.96
CA GLU A 32 14.97 8.13 -26.24
C GLU A 32 14.50 6.76 -25.73
N ILE A 33 13.29 6.69 -25.15
CA ILE A 33 12.66 5.42 -24.74
C ILE A 33 12.42 4.52 -25.96
N LEU A 34 12.01 5.10 -27.09
CA LEU A 34 11.73 4.36 -28.32
C LEU A 34 12.98 3.85 -29.04
N GLN A 35 14.12 4.53 -28.90
CA GLN A 35 15.38 4.16 -29.55
C GLN A 35 16.20 3.16 -28.75
N ASP A 36 15.92 3.01 -27.46
CA ASP A 36 16.59 2.02 -26.61
C ASP A 36 16.25 0.59 -27.07
N GLN A 37 17.29 -0.12 -27.54
CA GLN A 37 17.21 -1.49 -28.08
C GLN A 37 17.39 -2.56 -26.99
N ASP A 38 17.92 -2.19 -25.83
CA ASP A 38 18.22 -3.11 -24.73
C ASP A 38 17.02 -3.29 -23.79
N LEU A 39 16.04 -2.38 -23.87
CA LEU A 39 14.77 -2.49 -23.15
C LEU A 39 13.89 -3.63 -23.70
N ASN A 40 13.46 -4.51 -22.80
CA ASN A 40 12.45 -5.53 -23.11
C ASN A 40 11.17 -4.89 -23.69
N PRO A 41 10.54 -5.48 -24.73
CA PRO A 41 9.38 -4.89 -25.40
C PRO A 41 8.18 -4.58 -24.48
N GLN A 42 7.89 -5.45 -23.50
CA GLN A 42 6.79 -5.24 -22.56
C GLN A 42 7.06 -4.04 -21.64
N TYR A 43 8.30 -3.91 -21.19
CA TYR A 43 8.78 -2.82 -20.34
C TYR A 43 8.80 -1.48 -21.07
N LYS A 44 9.19 -1.52 -22.34
CA LYS A 44 9.14 -0.36 -23.23
C LYS A 44 7.72 0.15 -23.40
N GLU A 45 6.75 -0.74 -23.60
CA GLU A 45 5.33 -0.35 -23.70
C GLU A 45 4.82 0.30 -22.41
N ASP A 46 5.18 -0.25 -21.25
CA ASP A 46 4.82 0.28 -19.93
C ASP A 46 5.44 1.67 -19.68
N LEU A 47 6.70 1.89 -20.08
CA LEU A 47 7.37 3.20 -20.01
C LEU A 47 6.71 4.23 -20.93
N ILE A 48 6.31 3.83 -22.14
CA ILE A 48 5.61 4.71 -23.08
C ILE A 48 4.25 5.14 -22.50
N LYS A 49 3.51 4.22 -21.87
CA LYS A 49 2.24 4.55 -21.19
C LYS A 49 2.45 5.52 -20.04
N LEU A 50 3.50 5.32 -19.24
CA LEU A 50 3.88 6.20 -18.14
C LEU A 50 4.26 7.60 -18.64
N PHE A 51 5.09 7.66 -19.69
CA PHE A 51 5.49 8.91 -20.34
C PHE A 51 4.25 9.67 -20.83
N LYS A 52 3.35 9.00 -21.55
CA LYS A 52 2.11 9.62 -22.03
C LYS A 52 1.23 10.12 -20.90
N LEU A 53 1.11 9.37 -19.80
CA LEU A 53 0.35 9.79 -18.63
C LEU A 53 0.88 11.10 -18.04
N LEU A 54 2.20 11.25 -17.99
CA LEU A 54 2.86 12.45 -17.49
C LEU A 54 2.78 13.63 -18.47
N GLN A 55 2.79 13.34 -19.76
CA GLN A 55 2.67 14.33 -20.83
C GLN A 55 1.23 14.87 -20.98
N MET A 56 0.21 14.03 -20.83
CA MET A 56 -1.20 14.41 -21.10
C MET A 56 -1.75 15.54 -20.23
N GLN A 57 -1.10 15.88 -19.11
CA GLN A 57 -1.49 17.03 -18.30
C GLN A 57 -0.98 18.38 -18.86
N TYR A 58 0.06 18.37 -19.68
CA TYR A 58 0.68 19.57 -20.23
C TYR A 58 0.80 19.40 -21.74
N LYS A 59 -0.25 19.79 -22.47
CA LYS A 59 -0.44 19.61 -23.92
C LYS A 59 0.73 20.11 -24.81
N GLU A 60 1.73 20.76 -24.24
CA GLU A 60 2.86 21.40 -24.93
C GLU A 60 4.23 20.81 -24.56
N GLU A 61 4.34 19.98 -23.52
CA GLU A 61 5.65 19.42 -23.10
C GLU A 61 5.99 18.17 -23.93
N LEU A 62 6.96 18.27 -24.85
CA LEU A 62 7.55 17.12 -25.57
C LEU A 62 8.60 16.37 -24.72
N GLU A 63 8.87 16.89 -23.53
CA GLU A 63 9.97 16.53 -22.66
C GLU A 63 9.46 16.44 -21.22
N ILE A 64 9.87 15.40 -20.48
CA ILE A 64 9.52 15.22 -19.07
C ILE A 64 10.78 15.36 -18.23
N ASP A 65 10.69 16.02 -17.09
CA ASP A 65 11.80 16.09 -16.13
C ASP A 65 12.27 14.68 -15.74
N ARG A 66 13.59 14.46 -15.82
CA ARG A 66 14.20 13.14 -15.58
C ARG A 66 13.94 12.66 -14.17
N TYR A 67 13.99 13.54 -13.16
CA TYR A 67 13.76 13.16 -11.77
C TYR A 67 12.30 12.80 -11.52
N GLU A 68 11.35 13.56 -12.07
CA GLU A 68 9.93 13.19 -12.02
C GLU A 68 9.68 11.79 -12.61
N PHE A 69 10.21 11.53 -13.80
CA PHE A 69 10.06 10.23 -14.47
C PHE A 69 10.67 9.08 -13.66
N SER A 70 11.88 9.30 -13.14
CA SER A 70 12.62 8.32 -12.31
C SER A 70 11.88 8.01 -11.01
N ILE A 71 11.42 9.05 -10.31
CA ILE A 71 10.66 8.93 -9.07
C ILE A 71 9.40 8.10 -9.30
N ILE A 72 8.68 8.35 -10.39
CA ILE A 72 7.47 7.61 -10.70
C ILE A 72 7.77 6.13 -10.97
N ILE A 73 8.82 5.83 -11.74
CA ILE A 73 9.23 4.44 -11.96
C ILE A 73 9.51 3.74 -10.64
N ILE A 74 10.30 4.36 -9.76
CA ILE A 74 10.59 3.84 -8.42
C ILE A 74 9.30 3.63 -7.62
N LEU A 75 8.33 4.54 -7.74
CA LEU A 75 7.06 4.44 -7.04
C LEU A 75 6.17 3.29 -7.55
N PHE A 76 6.32 2.86 -8.81
CA PHE A 76 5.63 1.70 -9.35
C PHE A 76 6.32 0.34 -9.09
N THR A 77 7.57 0.31 -8.61
CA THR A 77 8.26 -0.96 -8.30
C THR A 77 7.62 -1.69 -7.11
N LYS A 78 7.70 -3.03 -7.05
CA LYS A 78 7.13 -3.83 -5.96
C LYS A 78 8.11 -4.01 -4.77
N ILE A 79 8.64 -2.91 -4.22
CA ILE A 79 9.54 -2.89 -3.05
C ILE A 79 8.94 -2.11 -1.87
N THR A 80 9.57 -2.22 -0.70
CA THR A 80 9.17 -1.45 0.49
C THR A 80 9.38 0.05 0.29
N LEU A 81 8.58 0.88 0.96
CA LEU A 81 8.70 2.33 0.97
C LEU A 81 10.12 2.78 1.33
N GLU A 82 10.76 2.11 2.28
CA GLU A 82 12.13 2.41 2.67
C GLU A 82 13.11 2.27 1.50
N HIS A 83 13.06 1.15 0.78
CA HIS A 83 13.89 0.98 -0.41
C HIS A 83 13.51 1.95 -1.54
N LYS A 84 12.23 2.32 -1.68
CA LYS A 84 11.83 3.37 -2.64
C LYS A 84 12.47 4.71 -2.29
N LEU A 85 12.41 5.10 -1.01
CA LEU A 85 12.99 6.36 -0.53
C LEU A 85 14.51 6.35 -0.69
N GLU A 86 15.18 5.25 -0.37
CA GLU A 86 16.62 5.07 -0.62
C GLU A 86 16.95 5.25 -2.10
N GLN A 87 16.23 4.57 -2.99
CA GLN A 87 16.44 4.68 -4.43
C GLN A 87 16.23 6.11 -4.94
N ILE A 88 15.18 6.79 -4.47
CA ILE A 88 14.88 8.18 -4.82
C ILE A 88 15.97 9.12 -4.30
N PHE A 89 16.46 8.90 -3.08
CA PHE A 89 17.52 9.68 -2.46
C PHE A 89 18.83 9.55 -3.24
N CYS A 90 19.17 8.32 -3.67
CA CYS A 90 20.33 8.05 -4.51
C CYS A 90 20.24 8.64 -5.93
N LEU A 91 19.08 9.11 -6.39
CA LEU A 91 19.00 9.84 -7.66
C LEU A 91 19.69 11.20 -7.58
N ILE A 92 19.71 11.80 -6.39
CA ILE A 92 20.12 13.20 -6.20
C ILE A 92 21.50 13.27 -5.56
N THR A 93 21.82 12.37 -4.63
CA THR A 93 23.10 12.37 -3.94
C THR A 93 23.79 11.02 -3.99
N GLN A 94 25.09 11.04 -4.31
CA GLN A 94 25.97 9.87 -4.22
C GLN A 94 26.68 9.79 -2.85
N THR A 95 26.68 10.88 -2.08
CA THR A 95 27.38 10.98 -0.80
C THR A 95 26.54 10.51 0.39
N GLY A 96 25.25 10.28 0.19
CA GLY A 96 24.33 9.85 1.26
C GLY A 96 23.83 10.98 2.16
N ILE A 97 24.16 12.23 1.82
CA ILE A 97 23.68 13.44 2.48
C ILE A 97 23.06 14.40 1.47
N LEU A 98 22.03 15.13 1.89
CA LEU A 98 21.37 16.18 1.11
C LEU A 98 21.53 17.53 1.80
N ASN A 99 21.99 18.53 1.05
CA ASN A 99 21.82 19.92 1.46
C ASN A 99 20.38 20.41 1.17
N PHE A 100 20.05 21.63 1.60
CA PHE A 100 18.71 22.19 1.41
C PHE A 100 18.28 22.29 -0.05
N GLN A 101 19.19 22.68 -0.95
CA GLN A 101 18.89 22.84 -2.36
C GLN A 101 18.57 21.50 -3.03
N GLU A 102 19.36 20.47 -2.72
CA GLU A 102 19.13 19.11 -3.20
C GLU A 102 17.83 18.52 -2.65
N PHE A 103 17.56 18.73 -1.36
CA PHE A 103 16.30 18.32 -0.74
C PHE A 103 15.08 19.07 -1.32
N PHE A 104 15.25 20.34 -1.68
CA PHE A 104 14.21 21.11 -2.36
C PHE A 104 13.90 20.55 -3.74
N TRP A 105 14.92 20.26 -4.56
CA TRP A 105 14.73 19.61 -5.87
C TRP A 105 14.08 18.24 -5.74
N LEU A 106 14.46 17.46 -4.72
CA LEU A 106 13.84 16.19 -4.41
C LEU A 106 12.34 16.36 -4.14
N THR A 107 12.01 17.24 -3.20
CA THR A 107 10.63 17.48 -2.77
C THR A 107 9.79 18.02 -3.92
N GLN A 108 10.33 18.94 -4.71
CA GLN A 108 9.65 19.51 -5.87
C GLN A 108 9.34 18.44 -6.92
N SER A 109 10.34 17.63 -7.30
CA SER A 109 10.16 16.56 -8.29
C SER A 109 9.15 15.52 -7.80
N PHE A 110 9.21 15.19 -6.51
CA PHE A 110 8.29 14.24 -5.88
C PHE A 110 6.84 14.75 -5.83
N VAL A 111 6.63 15.99 -5.40
CA VAL A 111 5.30 16.63 -5.35
C VAL A 111 4.72 16.72 -6.76
N ARG A 112 5.51 17.18 -7.74
CA ARG A 112 5.08 17.27 -9.14
C ARG A 112 4.71 15.91 -9.70
N ALA A 113 5.56 14.89 -9.53
CA ALA A 113 5.29 13.51 -9.92
C ALA A 113 3.97 12.99 -9.31
N THR A 114 3.80 13.17 -8.00
CA THR A 114 2.62 12.70 -7.26
C THR A 114 1.35 13.41 -7.74
N CYS A 115 1.39 14.73 -7.94
CA CYS A 115 0.26 15.49 -8.46
C CYS A 115 -0.11 15.06 -9.89
N LYS A 116 0.89 14.82 -10.75
CA LYS A 116 0.66 14.38 -12.13
C LYS A 116 -0.03 13.02 -12.18
N VAL A 117 0.44 12.05 -11.40
CA VAL A 117 -0.16 10.71 -11.36
C VAL A 117 -1.57 10.71 -10.77
N ASN A 118 -1.82 11.57 -9.78
CA ASN A 118 -3.11 11.65 -9.10
C ASN A 118 -4.11 12.62 -9.74
N LEU A 119 -3.77 13.24 -10.87
CA LEU A 119 -4.61 14.23 -11.53
C LEU A 119 -4.95 15.44 -10.64
N LEU A 120 -4.01 15.85 -9.80
CA LEU A 120 -4.12 17.01 -8.91
C LEU A 120 -3.42 18.22 -9.52
N SER A 121 -3.86 19.42 -9.14
CA SER A 121 -3.15 20.66 -9.48
C SER A 121 -1.79 20.70 -8.80
N ILE A 122 -0.73 21.01 -9.57
CA ILE A 122 0.61 21.17 -9.02
C ILE A 122 0.67 22.47 -8.20
N PRO A 123 1.14 22.43 -6.94
CA PRO A 123 1.34 23.64 -6.14
C PRO A 123 2.33 24.61 -6.79
N ILE A 124 2.13 25.91 -6.61
CA ILE A 124 3.07 26.92 -7.12
C ILE A 124 4.42 26.84 -6.39
N PHE A 125 5.49 27.34 -7.02
CA PHE A 125 6.86 27.29 -6.51
C PHE A 125 6.98 27.71 -5.03
N ASP A 126 6.40 28.86 -4.66
CA ASP A 126 6.48 29.38 -3.29
C ASP A 126 5.82 28.47 -2.25
N GLN A 127 4.77 27.74 -2.63
CA GLN A 127 4.10 26.79 -1.74
C GLN A 127 5.00 25.58 -1.50
N ILE A 128 5.60 25.04 -2.56
CA ILE A 128 6.56 23.94 -2.46
C ILE A 128 7.75 24.37 -1.59
N LEU A 129 8.32 25.55 -1.85
CA LEU A 129 9.47 26.07 -1.10
C LEU A 129 9.18 26.20 0.39
N LYS A 130 8.03 26.78 0.77
CA LYS A 130 7.63 26.91 2.17
C LYS A 130 7.45 25.56 2.86
N ILE A 131 6.83 24.60 2.18
CA ILE A 131 6.63 23.23 2.73
C ILE A 131 7.98 22.55 2.90
N THR A 132 8.85 22.60 1.89
CA THR A 132 10.21 22.04 1.95
C THR A 132 11.02 22.64 3.10
N GLN A 133 11.02 23.97 3.26
CA GLN A 133 11.72 24.64 4.36
C GLN A 133 11.26 24.12 5.72
N LYS A 134 9.94 24.02 5.91
CA LYS A 134 9.36 23.49 7.14
C LYS A 134 9.75 22.02 7.37
N MET A 135 9.69 21.18 6.34
CA MET A 135 10.11 19.77 6.43
C MET A 135 11.60 19.66 6.77
N TYR A 136 12.45 20.40 6.08
CA TYR A 136 13.89 20.40 6.28
C TYR A 136 14.28 20.76 7.72
N GLN A 137 13.67 21.82 8.26
CA GLN A 137 13.89 22.25 9.65
C GLN A 137 13.41 21.22 10.68
N GLN A 138 12.35 20.47 10.38
CA GLN A 138 11.82 19.45 11.28
C GLN A 138 12.59 18.12 11.21
N MET A 139 13.18 17.82 10.07
CA MET A 139 13.98 16.60 9.85
C MET A 139 15.38 16.73 10.45
N ARG A 140 15.97 17.92 10.37
CA ARG A 140 17.32 18.21 10.86
C ARG A 140 17.38 17.99 12.37
N LYS A 141 17.91 16.83 12.78
CA LYS A 141 18.18 16.54 14.19
C LYS A 141 19.61 16.93 14.59
N ASP A 142 20.51 17.03 13.62
CA ASP A 142 21.92 17.32 13.82
C ASP A 142 22.31 18.78 13.53
N ILE A 143 23.44 19.19 14.13
CA ILE A 143 24.02 20.54 14.00
C ILE A 143 24.61 20.75 12.61
N ASP A 144 24.97 19.68 11.90
CA ASP A 144 25.41 19.76 10.52
C ASP A 144 24.22 20.12 9.62
N GLU A 145 24.38 21.12 8.77
CA GLU A 145 23.30 21.73 7.98
C GLU A 145 22.69 20.82 6.89
N ASN A 146 23.01 19.52 6.91
CA ASN A 146 22.65 18.51 5.91
C ASN A 146 21.71 17.46 6.49
N LEU A 147 20.92 16.82 5.62
CA LEU A 147 20.03 15.71 5.96
C LEU A 147 20.62 14.37 5.54
N MET A 148 20.59 13.39 6.44
CA MET A 148 20.88 11.99 6.13
C MET A 148 19.62 11.25 5.68
N LEU A 149 19.81 10.20 4.87
CA LEU A 149 18.72 9.34 4.39
C LEU A 149 17.84 8.81 5.55
N ILE A 150 18.46 8.42 6.66
CA ILE A 150 17.74 7.88 7.82
C ILE A 150 16.79 8.91 8.45
N GLU A 151 17.18 10.19 8.51
CA GLU A 151 16.35 11.26 9.05
C GLU A 151 15.12 11.51 8.16
N VAL A 152 15.31 11.44 6.84
CA VAL A 152 14.22 11.56 5.87
C VAL A 152 13.24 10.39 5.98
N ILE A 153 13.75 9.15 6.07
CA ILE A 153 12.92 7.94 6.25
C ILE A 153 12.11 8.03 7.55
N ASP A 154 12.76 8.37 8.66
CA ASP A 154 12.12 8.47 9.98
C ASP A 154 11.03 9.53 10.00
N TYR A 155 11.29 10.69 9.40
CA TYR A 155 10.31 11.75 9.31
C TYR A 155 9.12 11.35 8.45
N ILE A 156 9.34 10.74 7.28
CA ILE A 156 8.25 10.29 6.42
C ILE A 156 7.40 9.21 7.13
N LYS A 157 8.03 8.25 7.82
CA LYS A 157 7.32 7.21 8.57
C LYS A 157 6.53 7.76 9.75
N SER A 158 7.04 8.80 10.42
CA SER A 158 6.38 9.41 11.59
C SER A 158 5.31 10.44 11.23
N ASN A 159 5.39 11.08 10.05
CA ASN A 159 4.40 12.02 9.59
C ASN A 159 3.32 11.32 8.75
N SER A 160 2.17 11.03 9.38
CA SER A 160 1.09 10.28 8.73
C SER A 160 0.46 11.00 7.53
N GLU A 161 0.50 12.33 7.44
CA GLU A 161 -0.03 13.09 6.31
C GLU A 161 0.91 13.06 5.12
N ILE A 162 2.21 13.15 5.36
CA ILE A 162 3.24 13.07 4.31
C ILE A 162 3.39 11.63 3.83
N SER A 163 3.42 10.67 4.75
CA SER A 163 3.30 9.25 4.42
C SER A 163 2.03 9.01 3.61
N GLN A 164 0.90 9.60 4.01
CA GLN A 164 -0.33 9.53 3.23
C GLN A 164 -0.15 10.13 1.86
N PHE A 165 0.38 11.33 1.70
CA PHE A 165 0.58 11.97 0.40
C PHE A 165 1.49 11.13 -0.52
N ILE A 166 2.59 10.61 0.03
CA ILE A 166 3.55 9.73 -0.64
C ILE A 166 2.90 8.39 -1.02
N LEU A 167 1.99 7.87 -0.19
CA LEU A 167 1.26 6.63 -0.41
C LEU A 167 -0.10 6.84 -1.12
N GLN A 168 -0.52 8.10 -1.30
CA GLN A 168 -1.77 8.57 -1.91
C GLN A 168 -1.66 8.61 -3.42
N PHE A 169 -0.68 7.91 -4.02
CA PHE A 169 -0.88 7.36 -5.35
C PHE A 169 -2.18 6.57 -5.31
N TYR A 170 -3.29 7.20 -5.67
CA TYR A 170 -4.66 6.79 -5.41
C TYR A 170 -5.02 5.45 -6.06
N LYS A 171 -4.04 4.85 -6.73
CA LYS A 171 -4.15 3.61 -7.48
C LYS A 171 -2.89 2.77 -7.43
N ILE A 172 -1.85 3.14 -6.69
CA ILE A 172 -0.67 2.29 -6.51
C ILE A 172 -0.69 1.75 -5.11
N GLN A 173 -0.77 0.43 -5.02
CA GLN A 173 -0.72 -0.26 -3.75
C GLN A 173 0.73 -0.48 -3.33
N THR A 174 1.07 -0.13 -2.09
CA THR A 174 2.33 -0.53 -1.45
C THR A 174 2.06 -1.44 -0.26
N TYR A 175 3.11 -2.10 0.20
CA TYR A 175 3.10 -2.92 1.41
C TYR A 175 2.70 -2.10 2.64
N GLU A 176 3.32 -0.94 2.83
CA GLU A 176 3.07 -0.04 3.95
C GLU A 176 1.65 0.52 3.92
N ASN A 177 1.15 0.89 2.74
CA ASN A 177 -0.21 1.39 2.61
C ASN A 177 -1.24 0.27 2.90
N ALA A 178 -0.97 -0.96 2.46
CA ALA A 178 -1.86 -2.10 2.69
C ALA A 178 -2.03 -2.36 4.20
N ILE A 179 -0.92 -2.41 4.94
CA ILE A 179 -0.96 -2.59 6.41
C ILE A 179 -1.62 -1.41 7.09
N ARG A 180 -1.17 -0.19 6.79
CA ARG A 180 -1.63 1.02 7.49
C ARG A 180 -3.15 1.20 7.36
N GLN A 181 -3.69 1.06 6.15
CA GLN A 181 -5.13 1.16 5.91
C GLN A 181 -5.91 0.06 6.63
N GLN A 182 -5.39 -1.17 6.60
CA GLN A 182 -6.04 -2.27 7.29
C GLN A 182 -6.03 -2.09 8.80
N GLU A 183 -4.93 -1.67 9.40
CA GLU A 183 -4.83 -1.43 10.85
C GLU A 183 -5.76 -0.29 11.29
N MET A 184 -5.78 0.81 10.54
CA MET A 184 -6.66 1.95 10.80
C MET A 184 -8.14 1.53 10.82
N GLN A 185 -8.56 0.71 9.85
CA GLN A 185 -9.93 0.21 9.79
C GLN A 185 -10.20 -0.86 10.85
N LEU A 186 -9.26 -1.80 11.06
CA LEU A 186 -9.40 -2.90 12.01
C LEU A 186 -9.64 -2.40 13.45
N GLN A 187 -8.98 -1.32 13.86
CA GLN A 187 -9.21 -0.70 15.17
C GLN A 187 -10.67 -0.25 15.36
N SER A 188 -11.30 0.29 14.32
CA SER A 188 -12.71 0.69 14.36
C SER A 188 -13.63 -0.53 14.54
N TYR A 189 -13.37 -1.63 13.83
CA TYR A 189 -14.12 -2.88 13.98
C TYR A 189 -13.91 -3.54 15.35
N ILE A 190 -12.70 -3.48 15.91
CA ILE A 190 -12.41 -3.99 17.25
C ILE A 190 -13.19 -3.20 18.30
N LYS A 191 -13.16 -1.87 18.24
CA LYS A 191 -13.94 -1.01 19.15
C LYS A 191 -15.43 -1.36 19.11
N LEU A 192 -15.97 -1.58 17.91
CA LEU A 192 -17.35 -2.01 17.71
C LEU A 192 -17.65 -3.36 18.36
N PHE A 193 -16.77 -4.35 18.16
CA PHE A 193 -16.92 -5.66 18.80
C PHE A 193 -16.92 -5.53 20.33
N VAL A 194 -15.98 -4.77 20.89
CA VAL A 194 -15.84 -4.54 22.34
C VAL A 194 -17.08 -3.82 22.91
N GLN A 195 -17.60 -2.81 22.22
CA GLN A 195 -18.85 -2.14 22.60
C GLN A 195 -20.05 -3.09 22.56
N SER A 196 -20.03 -4.06 21.64
CA SER A 196 -21.13 -5.01 21.45
C SER A 196 -21.12 -6.18 22.45
N ILE A 197 -19.97 -6.55 23.04
CA ILE A 197 -19.91 -7.58 24.09
C ILE A 197 -20.27 -7.05 25.49
N GLY A 198 -20.06 -5.74 25.74
CA GLY A 198 -20.06 -5.18 27.10
C GLY A 198 -18.85 -5.66 27.92
N LEU A 199 -18.75 -5.24 29.19
CA LEU A 199 -17.54 -5.42 30.02
C LEU A 199 -17.20 -6.87 30.40
N THR A 200 -18.11 -7.84 30.23
CA THR A 200 -17.99 -9.17 30.88
C THR A 200 -18.07 -10.37 29.95
N ARG A 201 -18.28 -10.20 28.64
CA ARG A 201 -18.54 -11.33 27.72
C ARG A 201 -17.38 -11.56 26.75
N LYS A 202 -17.04 -12.84 26.53
CA LYS A 202 -16.06 -13.28 25.49
C LYS A 202 -16.71 -13.52 24.12
N TYR A 203 -18.03 -13.36 24.04
CA TYR A 203 -18.86 -13.68 22.87
C TYR A 203 -19.90 -12.59 22.66
N VAL A 204 -20.18 -12.28 21.40
CA VAL A 204 -21.25 -11.34 21.01
C VAL A 204 -22.38 -12.11 20.34
N ASN A 205 -23.63 -11.75 20.64
CA ASN A 205 -24.78 -12.24 19.89
C ASN A 205 -24.84 -11.52 18.53
N VAL A 206 -25.17 -12.23 17.44
CA VAL A 206 -25.23 -11.67 16.08
C VAL A 206 -26.18 -10.46 15.99
N ASP A 207 -27.33 -10.50 16.64
CA ASP A 207 -28.32 -9.42 16.62
C ASP A 207 -27.78 -8.17 17.33
N GLN A 208 -26.96 -8.36 18.36
CA GLN A 208 -26.32 -7.27 19.08
C GLN A 208 -25.16 -6.67 18.27
N LEU A 209 -24.37 -7.52 17.61
CA LEU A 209 -23.28 -7.08 16.74
C LEU A 209 -23.82 -6.27 15.55
N THR A 210 -24.86 -6.77 14.89
CA THR A 210 -25.50 -6.13 13.72
C THR A 210 -26.16 -4.80 14.06
N LYS A 211 -26.81 -4.67 15.23
CA LYS A 211 -27.36 -3.39 15.70
C LYS A 211 -26.31 -2.29 15.80
N ASN A 212 -25.08 -2.64 16.18
CA ASN A 212 -23.98 -1.70 16.32
C ASN A 212 -23.14 -1.58 15.02
N TRP A 213 -23.43 -2.39 13.99
CA TRP A 213 -22.71 -2.46 12.72
C TRP A 213 -23.12 -1.37 11.72
N ASN A 214 -22.99 -0.10 12.14
CA ASN A 214 -23.27 1.07 11.29
C ASN A 214 -22.02 1.87 10.90
N MET A 215 -20.82 1.32 11.11
CA MET A 215 -19.55 1.99 10.82
C MET A 215 -19.01 1.60 9.44
N GLY A 216 -19.70 2.01 8.38
CA GLY A 216 -19.21 1.92 6.99
C GLY A 216 -20.32 1.68 5.97
N ASN A 217 -20.06 2.07 4.71
CA ASN A 217 -20.93 1.88 3.54
C ASN A 217 -21.04 0.40 3.08
N LEU A 218 -20.92 -0.55 4.01
CA LEU A 218 -21.11 -1.97 3.73
C LEU A 218 -22.60 -2.24 3.57
N ASP A 219 -23.02 -2.67 2.38
CA ASP A 219 -24.40 -3.06 2.17
C ASP A 219 -24.80 -4.24 3.07
N LYS A 220 -26.12 -4.40 3.26
CA LYS A 220 -26.66 -5.45 4.13
C LYS A 220 -26.31 -6.87 3.65
N GLN A 221 -26.10 -7.07 2.34
CA GLN A 221 -25.78 -8.38 1.79
C GLN A 221 -24.36 -8.81 2.17
N HIS A 222 -23.40 -7.90 2.06
CA HIS A 222 -22.02 -8.14 2.48
C HIS A 222 -21.93 -8.35 3.99
N GLN A 223 -22.66 -7.59 4.80
CA GLN A 223 -22.72 -7.81 6.25
C GLN A 223 -23.21 -9.23 6.58
N GLN A 224 -24.31 -9.66 5.93
CA GLN A 224 -24.84 -11.02 6.11
C GLN A 224 -23.85 -12.10 5.66
N TYR A 225 -23.15 -11.88 4.55
CA TYR A 225 -22.10 -12.79 4.08
C TYR A 225 -20.98 -12.94 5.11
N LEU A 226 -20.44 -11.84 5.64
CA LEU A 226 -19.38 -11.87 6.65
C LEU A 226 -19.83 -12.58 7.94
N ILE A 227 -21.05 -12.32 8.41
CA ILE A 227 -21.64 -13.01 9.56
C ILE A 227 -21.74 -14.52 9.30
N SER A 228 -22.18 -14.91 8.10
CA SER A 228 -22.27 -16.33 7.72
C SER A 228 -20.91 -17.01 7.79
N LEU A 229 -19.83 -16.33 7.36
CA LEU A 229 -18.46 -16.84 7.44
C LEU A 229 -18.01 -16.99 8.89
N MET A 230 -18.30 -16.00 9.76
CA MET A 230 -17.96 -16.06 11.18
C MET A 230 -18.63 -17.25 11.88
N LEU A 231 -19.90 -17.51 11.57
CA LEU A 231 -20.65 -18.63 12.12
C LEU A 231 -20.15 -19.99 11.60
N LYS A 232 -19.70 -20.06 10.34
CA LYS A 232 -19.06 -21.25 9.73
C LYS A 232 -17.67 -21.56 10.34
N GLN A 233 -17.05 -20.63 11.08
CA GLN A 233 -15.78 -20.90 11.78
C GLN A 233 -15.92 -21.82 13.01
N LYS A 234 -17.12 -22.29 13.37
CA LYS A 234 -17.31 -23.13 14.57
C LYS A 234 -16.74 -24.53 14.36
N GLN A 235 -15.68 -24.85 15.10
CA GLN A 235 -15.05 -26.19 15.11
C GLN A 235 -15.80 -27.22 15.95
N ASN A 236 -16.77 -26.83 16.79
CA ASN A 236 -17.44 -27.76 17.69
C ASN A 236 -18.97 -27.78 17.49
N LYS A 237 -19.54 -29.00 17.62
CA LYS A 237 -20.97 -29.36 17.66
C LYS A 237 -21.77 -28.69 18.81
N GLN A 238 -21.37 -27.51 19.29
CA GLN A 238 -22.09 -26.78 20.32
C GLN A 238 -23.24 -25.96 19.71
N LYS A 239 -24.45 -26.24 20.20
CA LYS A 239 -25.77 -25.70 19.79
C LYS A 239 -25.94 -24.17 19.92
N GLN A 240 -24.92 -23.39 20.27
CA GLN A 240 -25.03 -21.93 20.34
C GLN A 240 -24.92 -21.34 18.93
N THR A 241 -26.02 -21.38 18.17
CA THR A 241 -26.09 -21.03 16.76
C THR A 241 -25.85 -19.54 16.49
N ASN A 242 -26.13 -18.64 17.44
CA ASN A 242 -26.16 -17.19 17.19
C ASN A 242 -25.08 -16.35 17.91
N PHE A 243 -23.96 -16.96 18.33
CA PHE A 243 -22.86 -16.24 18.99
C PHE A 243 -21.56 -16.31 18.19
N ILE A 244 -20.79 -15.22 18.24
CA ILE A 244 -19.49 -15.05 17.57
C ILE A 244 -18.39 -14.78 18.61
N LYS A 245 -17.28 -15.52 18.54
CA LYS A 245 -16.08 -15.27 19.36
C LYS A 245 -15.25 -14.14 18.77
N LEU A 246 -14.49 -13.43 19.61
CA LEU A 246 -13.54 -12.41 19.15
C LEU A 246 -12.56 -12.97 18.10
N SER A 247 -12.04 -14.19 18.30
CA SER A 247 -11.13 -14.82 17.34
C SER A 247 -11.76 -15.09 15.98
N GLN A 248 -13.05 -15.42 15.94
CA GLN A 248 -13.79 -15.64 14.68
C GLN A 248 -14.07 -14.32 13.97
N PHE A 249 -14.46 -13.31 14.75
CA PHE A 249 -14.65 -11.95 14.24
C PHE A 249 -13.37 -11.39 13.66
N LEU A 250 -12.26 -11.43 14.41
CA LEU A 250 -10.96 -10.93 13.97
C LEU A 250 -10.46 -11.66 12.72
N HIS A 251 -10.63 -12.98 12.65
CA HIS A 251 -10.21 -13.75 11.47
C HIS A 251 -10.96 -13.31 10.21
N VAL A 252 -12.29 -13.22 10.27
CA VAL A 252 -13.10 -12.82 9.10
C VAL A 252 -12.88 -11.35 8.75
N ILE A 253 -12.92 -10.45 9.73
CA ILE A 253 -12.75 -9.01 9.48
C ILE A 253 -11.33 -8.69 9.00
N SER A 254 -10.29 -9.31 9.56
CA SER A 254 -8.92 -9.10 9.08
C SER A 254 -8.79 -9.46 7.60
N ASN A 255 -9.30 -10.63 7.19
CA ASN A 255 -9.25 -11.05 5.79
C ASN A 255 -10.10 -10.17 4.87
N TYR A 256 -11.29 -9.77 5.32
CA TYR A 256 -12.15 -8.84 4.59
C TYR A 256 -11.44 -7.50 4.38
N LEU A 257 -10.87 -6.93 5.44
CA LEU A 257 -10.14 -5.67 5.38
C LEU A 257 -8.89 -5.78 4.49
N ALA A 258 -8.17 -6.90 4.54
CA ALA A 258 -7.03 -7.14 3.65
C ALA A 258 -7.46 -7.02 2.17
N TYR A 259 -8.65 -7.49 1.80
CA TYR A 259 -9.14 -7.34 0.44
C TYR A 259 -9.51 -5.90 0.10
N ILE A 260 -10.41 -5.29 0.87
CA ILE A 260 -11.00 -3.99 0.47
C ILE A 260 -9.99 -2.85 0.48
N VAL A 261 -8.95 -2.89 1.34
CA VAL A 261 -7.92 -1.85 1.34
C VAL A 261 -7.00 -1.92 0.13
N ASN A 262 -6.99 -3.08 -0.54
CA ASN A 262 -6.22 -3.34 -1.75
C ASN A 262 -7.08 -3.14 -3.02
N ASP A 263 -8.40 -3.33 -2.95
CA ASP A 263 -9.36 -3.00 -4.02
C ASP A 263 -9.70 -1.50 -4.02
N ILE A 264 -8.68 -0.67 -4.23
CA ILE A 264 -8.80 0.80 -4.15
C ILE A 264 -9.85 1.33 -5.13
N GLU A 265 -10.00 0.71 -6.30
CA GLU A 265 -10.97 1.09 -7.33
C GLU A 265 -12.38 0.51 -7.09
N ASN A 266 -12.58 -0.29 -6.04
CA ASN A 266 -13.84 -0.98 -5.70
C ASN A 266 -14.43 -1.74 -6.89
N THR A 267 -13.58 -2.40 -7.67
CA THR A 267 -14.00 -3.15 -8.87
C THR A 267 -14.40 -4.58 -8.56
N ASN A 268 -14.09 -5.05 -7.35
CA ASN A 268 -14.17 -6.45 -6.94
C ASN A 268 -13.40 -7.39 -7.90
N SER A 269 -12.33 -6.89 -8.52
CA SER A 269 -11.53 -7.60 -9.51
C SER A 269 -10.05 -7.20 -9.42
N LEU A 270 -9.37 -7.70 -8.39
CA LEU A 270 -7.93 -7.49 -8.22
C LEU A 270 -7.11 -8.34 -9.19
N SER A 271 -6.05 -7.77 -9.78
CA SER A 271 -5.06 -8.56 -10.52
C SER A 271 -4.42 -9.62 -9.61
N ILE A 272 -4.02 -10.77 -10.16
CA ILE A 272 -3.26 -11.80 -9.43
C ILE A 272 -1.99 -11.28 -8.75
N ASP A 273 -1.42 -10.20 -9.27
CA ASP A 273 -0.26 -9.54 -8.69
C ASP A 273 -0.52 -8.98 -7.29
N PHE A 274 -1.79 -8.75 -6.92
CA PHE A 274 -2.16 -8.25 -5.60
C PHE A 274 -2.10 -9.31 -4.50
N ILE A 275 -1.85 -10.58 -4.81
CA ILE A 275 -1.65 -11.63 -3.78
C ILE A 275 -0.58 -11.21 -2.78
N THR A 276 0.50 -10.58 -3.25
CA THR A 276 1.58 -10.13 -2.36
C THR A 276 1.09 -9.11 -1.34
N TYR A 277 0.29 -8.12 -1.76
CA TYR A 277 -0.27 -7.11 -0.86
C TYR A 277 -1.39 -7.64 0.02
N LEU A 278 -2.23 -8.54 -0.48
CA LEU A 278 -3.28 -9.21 0.31
C LEU A 278 -2.66 -9.99 1.48
N VAL A 279 -1.62 -10.79 1.19
CA VAL A 279 -0.91 -11.56 2.22
C VAL A 279 -0.13 -10.63 3.14
N TYR A 280 0.58 -9.65 2.60
CA TYR A 280 1.35 -8.71 3.42
C TYR A 280 0.46 -7.90 4.36
N ALA A 281 -0.70 -7.43 3.87
CA ALA A 281 -1.69 -6.78 4.70
C ALA A 281 -2.03 -7.70 5.88
N GLN A 282 -2.40 -8.95 5.62
CA GLN A 282 -2.79 -9.91 6.65
C GLN A 282 -1.66 -10.31 7.63
N GLU A 283 -0.46 -10.54 7.12
CA GLU A 283 0.61 -11.28 7.82
C GLU A 283 1.86 -10.45 8.11
N GLU A 284 2.02 -9.26 7.52
CA GLU A 284 3.24 -8.44 7.57
C GLU A 284 4.48 -9.18 7.03
N ILE A 285 4.26 -10.14 6.12
CA ILE A 285 5.31 -10.98 5.51
C ILE A 285 5.32 -10.79 4.00
N ILE A 286 6.49 -10.47 3.45
CA ILE A 286 6.73 -10.52 2.01
C ILE A 286 6.84 -11.99 1.61
N ILE A 287 5.93 -12.45 0.76
CA ILE A 287 5.89 -13.85 0.34
C ILE A 287 6.98 -14.17 -0.69
N THR A 288 7.53 -15.38 -0.62
CA THR A 288 8.45 -15.92 -1.62
C THR A 288 7.73 -16.24 -2.93
N ALA A 289 8.47 -16.36 -4.03
CA ALA A 289 7.93 -16.73 -5.34
C ALA A 289 7.20 -18.09 -5.29
N ASP A 290 7.77 -19.09 -4.63
CA ASP A 290 7.14 -20.42 -4.47
C ASP A 290 5.80 -20.33 -3.73
N ARG A 291 5.73 -19.50 -2.69
CA ARG A 291 4.50 -19.29 -1.92
C ARG A 291 3.46 -18.55 -2.76
N PHE A 292 3.88 -17.54 -3.52
CA PHE A 292 3.02 -16.82 -4.45
C PHE A 292 2.38 -17.77 -5.47
N GLU A 293 3.16 -18.63 -6.12
CA GLU A 293 2.63 -19.57 -7.12
C GLU A 293 1.68 -20.62 -6.50
N LYS A 294 1.97 -21.12 -5.29
CA LYS A 294 1.04 -22.00 -4.57
C LYS A 294 -0.31 -21.33 -4.28
N ILE A 295 -0.28 -20.09 -3.80
CA ILE A 295 -1.51 -19.31 -3.52
C ILE A 295 -2.25 -19.05 -4.82
N LYS A 296 -1.57 -18.56 -5.85
CA LYS A 296 -2.13 -18.27 -7.17
C LYS A 296 -2.84 -19.49 -7.76
N THR A 297 -2.18 -20.65 -7.76
CA THR A 297 -2.75 -21.90 -8.31
C THR A 297 -4.02 -22.31 -7.56
N THR A 298 -4.03 -22.16 -6.24
CA THR A 298 -5.17 -22.57 -5.39
C THR A 298 -6.34 -21.58 -5.46
N LEU A 299 -6.04 -20.29 -5.36
CA LEU A 299 -6.99 -19.19 -5.29
C LEU A 299 -7.60 -18.87 -6.66
N CYS A 300 -6.75 -18.78 -7.68
CA CYS A 300 -7.13 -18.24 -8.99
C CYS A 300 -7.44 -19.34 -10.00
N LYS A 301 -6.87 -20.54 -9.82
CA LYS A 301 -6.94 -21.65 -10.79
C LYS A 301 -6.51 -21.16 -12.19
N GLU A 302 -7.46 -20.97 -13.10
CA GLU A 302 -7.22 -20.47 -14.47
C GLU A 302 -7.49 -18.96 -14.65
N ARG A 303 -8.02 -18.28 -13.61
CA ARG A 303 -8.40 -16.86 -13.67
C ARG A 303 -7.18 -15.95 -13.49
N GLN A 304 -7.23 -14.77 -14.13
CA GLN A 304 -6.21 -13.72 -14.01
C GLN A 304 -6.59 -12.62 -13.00
N PHE A 305 -7.66 -12.83 -12.22
CA PHE A 305 -8.14 -11.90 -11.22
C PHE A 305 -8.66 -12.60 -9.97
N ILE A 306 -8.76 -11.85 -8.88
CA ILE A 306 -9.20 -12.27 -7.55
C ILE A 306 -10.38 -11.40 -7.16
N THR A 307 -11.48 -12.05 -6.78
CA THR A 307 -12.64 -11.37 -6.19
C THR A 307 -12.66 -11.52 -4.68
N LEU A 308 -13.47 -10.71 -3.99
CA LEU A 308 -13.63 -10.79 -2.54
C LEU A 308 -14.04 -12.20 -2.11
N HIS A 309 -15.01 -12.80 -2.80
CA HIS A 309 -15.48 -14.15 -2.48
C HIS A 309 -14.38 -15.21 -2.63
N MET A 310 -13.58 -15.13 -3.70
CA MET A 310 -12.46 -16.06 -3.90
C MET A 310 -11.46 -15.97 -2.74
N TRP A 311 -11.10 -14.74 -2.36
CA TRP A 311 -10.18 -14.49 -1.25
C TRP A 311 -10.75 -14.98 0.09
N MET A 312 -12.00 -14.63 0.40
CA MET A 312 -12.64 -15.03 1.65
C MET A 312 -12.84 -16.55 1.75
N ASP A 313 -13.19 -17.22 0.66
CA ASP A 313 -13.34 -18.67 0.65
C ASP A 313 -11.98 -19.38 0.84
N TYR A 314 -10.93 -18.86 0.20
CA TYR A 314 -9.55 -19.34 0.39
C TYR A 314 -9.06 -19.17 1.83
N GLN A 315 -9.37 -18.03 2.48
CA GLN A 315 -8.87 -17.71 3.82
C GLN A 315 -9.71 -18.29 4.96
N CYS A 316 -11.02 -18.41 4.76
CA CYS A 316 -11.98 -18.71 5.82
C CYS A 316 -12.68 -20.06 5.65
N ILE A 317 -12.66 -20.69 4.47
CA ILE A 317 -13.39 -21.95 4.23
C ILE A 317 -12.43 -23.11 3.97
N GLN A 318 -11.43 -22.95 3.11
CA GLN A 318 -10.51 -24.04 2.78
C GLN A 318 -9.74 -24.52 4.01
N GLU A 319 -9.90 -25.80 4.38
CA GLU A 319 -9.42 -26.35 5.66
C GLU A 319 -7.91 -26.16 5.87
N CYS A 320 -7.12 -26.35 4.81
CA CYS A 320 -5.66 -26.23 4.86
C CYS A 320 -5.19 -24.80 5.21
N ASN A 321 -5.88 -23.78 4.75
CA ASN A 321 -5.46 -22.38 4.96
C ASN A 321 -6.26 -21.69 6.08
N LYS A 322 -7.48 -22.14 6.37
CA LYS A 322 -8.34 -21.61 7.43
C LYS A 322 -7.65 -21.59 8.79
N PHE A 323 -7.04 -22.70 9.19
CA PHE A 323 -6.38 -22.80 10.49
C PHE A 323 -5.16 -21.87 10.58
N GLU A 324 -4.32 -21.89 9.56
CA GLU A 324 -3.14 -21.01 9.48
C GLU A 324 -3.55 -19.53 9.49
N SER A 325 -4.53 -19.16 8.66
CA SER A 325 -5.07 -17.80 8.54
C SER A 325 -5.65 -17.29 9.88
N GLN A 326 -6.33 -18.16 10.62
CA GLN A 326 -6.87 -17.83 11.94
C GLN A 326 -5.75 -17.57 12.96
N ILE A 327 -4.72 -18.42 13.00
CA ILE A 327 -3.55 -18.21 13.87
C ILE A 327 -2.85 -16.89 13.52
N ARG A 328 -2.60 -16.63 12.24
CA ARG A 328 -1.91 -15.41 11.78
C ARG A 328 -2.68 -14.15 12.15
N SER A 329 -4.01 -14.17 12.01
CA SER A 329 -4.88 -13.05 12.42
C SER A 329 -4.83 -12.77 13.92
N LEU A 330 -4.72 -13.83 14.74
CA LEU A 330 -4.60 -13.70 16.19
C LEU A 330 -3.23 -13.15 16.62
N ILE A 331 -2.15 -13.68 16.05
CA ILE A 331 -0.78 -13.20 16.30
C ILE A 331 -0.70 -11.71 15.96
N ARG A 332 -1.23 -11.30 14.81
CA ARG A 332 -1.24 -9.90 14.42
C ARG A 332 -2.01 -9.03 15.41
N PHE A 333 -3.22 -9.44 15.80
CA PHE A 333 -3.99 -8.69 16.79
C PHE A 333 -3.19 -8.48 18.09
N GLN A 334 -2.50 -9.52 18.57
CA GLN A 334 -1.64 -9.40 19.75
C GLN A 334 -0.49 -8.41 19.54
N LEU A 335 0.20 -8.47 18.40
CA LEU A 335 1.29 -7.55 18.07
C LEU A 335 0.81 -6.09 17.98
N THR A 336 -0.28 -5.82 17.25
CA THR A 336 -0.84 -4.47 17.13
C THR A 336 -1.36 -3.95 18.49
N TYR A 337 -2.00 -4.80 19.28
CA TYR A 337 -2.47 -4.44 20.62
C TYR A 337 -1.30 -4.07 21.56
N LEU A 338 -0.22 -4.86 21.55
CA LEU A 338 0.98 -4.59 22.34
C LEU A 338 1.68 -3.30 21.91
N LYS A 339 1.83 -3.06 20.59
CA LYS A 339 2.38 -1.80 20.05
C LYS A 339 1.60 -0.58 20.58
N ASN A 340 0.27 -0.65 20.59
CA ASN A 340 -0.59 0.43 21.04
C ASN A 340 -0.56 0.66 22.56
N GLN A 341 -0.39 -0.38 23.37
CA GLN A 341 -0.20 -0.22 24.82
C GLN A 341 1.12 0.47 25.16
N GLN A 342 2.20 0.14 24.46
CA GLN A 342 3.51 0.78 24.65
C GLN A 342 3.51 2.26 24.22
N ALA A 343 2.78 2.59 23.16
CA ALA A 343 2.60 3.99 22.72
C ALA A 343 1.75 4.81 23.72
N GLY A 344 0.76 4.17 24.37
CA GLY A 344 -0.07 4.81 25.40
C GLY A 344 0.64 5.04 26.74
N GLN A 345 1.74 4.31 27.02
CA GLN A 345 2.58 4.51 28.21
C GLN A 345 3.67 5.58 28.01
N LYS A 346 3.87 6.07 26.78
CA LYS A 346 4.82 7.16 26.45
C LYS A 346 4.14 8.54 26.36
N LYS A 347 2.90 8.67 26.80
CA LYS A 347 2.20 9.94 27.05
C LYS A 347 1.99 10.09 28.54
#